data_AF-A0A847L594-F1
#
_entry.id   AF-A0A847L594-F1
#
_cell.length_a   1.000
_cell.length_b   1.000
_cell.length_c   1.000
_cell.angle_alpha   90.00
_cell.angle_beta   90.00
_cell.angle_gamma   90.00
#
_symmetry.space_group_name_H-M   'P 1'
#
loop_
_entity.id
_entity.type
_entity.pdbx_description
1 polymer ?
#
loop_
_entity_poly.entity_id
_entity_poly.type
_entity_poly.pdbx_seq_one_letter_code
_entity_poly.pdbx_strand_id
1 'polypeptide(L)' 'MNTNSNLTELLDALETIRRENHPEIPKELLEEILNIEYEHQDNRSEAQSKTLKLLEQHLNQLVDKNNNV' A
#
# COMPACT_ATOMS: atom_id res chain seq x y z
N MET A 1 16.58 8.53 16.68
CA MET A 1 15.93 7.50 15.83
C MET A 1 15.67 8.15 14.48
N ASN A 2 16.27 7.66 13.40
CA ASN A 2 16.01 8.17 12.06
C ASN A 2 14.65 7.63 11.64
N THR A 3 13.66 8.49 11.46
CA THR A 3 12.28 8.13 11.11
C THR A 3 12.21 7.24 9.86
N ASN A 4 13.16 7.41 8.93
CA ASN A 4 13.31 6.57 7.74
C ASN A 4 13.67 5.11 8.05
N SER A 5 14.40 4.83 9.14
CA SER A 5 14.80 3.45 9.51
C SER A 5 13.58 2.63 9.92
N ASN A 6 12.67 3.22 10.70
CA ASN A 6 11.48 2.53 11.20
C ASN A 6 10.50 2.21 10.05
N LEU A 7 10.37 3.12 9.08
CA LEU A 7 9.51 2.91 7.91
C LEU A 7 10.07 1.79 7.02
N THR A 8 11.39 1.73 6.83
CA THR A 8 12.05 0.65 6.09
C THR A 8 11.86 -0.70 6.78
N GLU A 9 12.04 -0.79 8.09
CA GLU A 9 11.83 -2.04 8.84
C GLU A 9 10.37 -2.52 8.76
N LEU A 10 9.40 -1.61 8.82
CA LEU A 10 7.98 -1.94 8.66
C LEU A 10 7.69 -2.44 7.24
N LEU A 11 8.25 -1.78 6.22
CA LEU A 11 8.11 -2.22 4.83
C LEU A 11 8.69 -3.63 4.63
N ASP A 12 9.88 -3.90 5.17
CA ASP A 12 10.52 -5.22 5.05
C ASP A 12 9.70 -6.33 5.73
N ALA A 13 9.14 -6.04 6.91
CA ALA A 13 8.25 -6.97 7.62
C ALA A 13 6.97 -7.26 6.81
N LEU A 14 6.34 -6.22 6.26
CA LEU A 14 5.12 -6.37 5.47
C LEU A 14 5.39 -7.06 4.12
N GLU A 15 6.54 -6.79 3.49
CA GLU A 15 6.95 -7.46 2.26
C GLU A 15 7.21 -8.96 2.49
N THR A 16 7.75 -9.31 3.66
CA THR A 16 7.89 -10.72 4.07
C THR A 16 6.52 -11.39 4.18
N ILE A 17 5.57 -10.77 4.89
CA ILE A 17 4.19 -11.28 5.03
C ILE A 17 3.50 -11.39 3.66
N ARG A 18 3.65 -10.38 2.80
CA ARG A 18 3.09 -10.36 1.44
C ARG A 18 3.63 -11.54 0.63
N ARG A 19 4.95 -11.73 0.59
CA ARG A 19 5.57 -12.82 -0.17
C ARG A 19 5.13 -14.20 0.32
N GLU A 20 5.00 -14.38 1.62
CA GLU A 20 4.68 -15.68 2.23
C GLU A 20 3.20 -16.04 2.14
N ASN A 21 2.30 -15.06 2.32
CA ASN A 21 0.87 -15.34 2.51
C ASN A 21 -0.03 -14.75 1.41
N HIS A 22 0.43 -13.69 0.72
CA HIS A 22 -0.38 -12.93 -0.25
C HIS A 22 0.45 -12.51 -1.48
N PRO A 23 1.13 -13.45 -2.17
CA PRO A 23 2.02 -13.11 -3.29
C PRO A 23 1.29 -12.45 -4.47
N GLU A 24 -0.02 -12.59 -4.55
CA GLU A 24 -0.90 -11.93 -5.53
C GLU A 24 -1.02 -10.42 -5.34
N ILE A 25 -0.75 -9.90 -4.14
CA ILE A 25 -0.76 -8.46 -3.87
C ILE A 25 0.53 -7.86 -4.45
N PRO A 26 0.47 -6.81 -5.30
CA PRO A 26 1.67 -6.16 -5.83
C PRO A 26 2.49 -5.49 -4.74
N LYS A 27 3.82 -5.54 -4.87
CA LYS A 27 4.76 -4.89 -3.92
C LYS A 27 4.57 -3.36 -3.94
N GLU A 28 4.36 -2.81 -5.11
CA GLU A 28 4.20 -1.38 -5.35
C GLU A 28 2.96 -0.84 -4.63
N LEU A 29 1.87 -1.62 -4.58
CA LEU A 29 0.66 -1.24 -3.86
C LEU A 29 0.93 -1.13 -2.34
N LEU A 30 1.71 -2.06 -1.78
CA LEU A 30 2.08 -2.04 -0.36
C LEU A 30 2.97 -0.83 -0.03
N GLU A 31 3.94 -0.52 -0.89
CA GLU A 31 4.82 0.65 -0.75
C GLU A 31 4.03 1.96 -0.80
N GLU A 32 3.09 2.09 -1.75
CA GLU A 32 2.25 3.28 -1.86
C GLU A 32 1.33 3.48 -0.65
N ILE A 33 0.74 2.41 -0.11
CA ILE A 33 -0.06 2.46 1.12
C ILE A 33 0.78 2.96 2.29
N LEU A 34 1.97 2.38 2.49
CA LEU A 34 2.86 2.79 3.59
C LEU A 34 3.31 4.24 3.48
N ASN A 35 3.61 4.72 2.27
CA ASN A 35 3.97 6.11 2.03
C ASN A 35 2.80 7.05 2.36
N ILE A 36 1.58 6.72 1.94
CA ILE A 36 0.39 7.53 2.28
C ILE A 36 0.21 7.63 3.79
N GLU A 37 0.25 6.49 4.49
CA GLU A 37 0.06 6.45 5.95
C GLU A 37 1.17 7.21 6.69
N TYR A 38 2.42 7.15 6.19
CA TYR A 38 3.54 7.88 6.76
C TYR A 38 3.44 9.40 6.53
N GLU A 39 3.16 9.83 5.29
CA GLU A 39 3.05 11.25 4.93
C GLU A 39 1.88 11.96 5.63
N HIS A 40 0.81 11.22 5.95
CA HIS A 40 -0.40 11.76 6.55
C HIS A 40 -0.59 11.30 8.00
N GLN A 41 0.49 10.93 8.69
CA GLN A 41 0.45 10.45 10.09
C GLN A 41 -0.17 11.48 11.07
N ASP A 42 -0.07 12.78 10.76
CA ASP A 42 -0.68 13.85 11.54
C ASP A 42 -2.20 13.98 11.30
N ASN A 43 -2.72 13.41 10.20
CA ASN A 43 -4.13 13.41 9.83
C ASN A 43 -4.59 12.03 9.36
N ARG A 44 -4.90 11.17 10.33
CA ARG A 44 -5.32 9.79 10.09
C ARG A 44 -6.56 9.64 9.21
N SER A 45 -7.51 10.59 9.26
CA SER A 45 -8.68 10.55 8.40
C SER A 45 -8.33 10.79 6.93
N GLU A 46 -7.37 11.67 6.66
CA GLU A 46 -6.86 11.89 5.31
C GLU A 46 -6.05 10.70 4.81
N ALA A 47 -5.18 10.12 5.66
CA ALA A 47 -4.43 8.89 5.35
C ALA A 47 -5.39 7.78 4.89
N GLN A 48 -6.39 7.47 5.71
CA GLN A 48 -7.41 6.46 5.40
C GLN A 48 -8.14 6.75 4.08
N SER A 49 -8.56 8.00 3.87
CA SER A 49 -9.29 8.37 2.66
C SER A 49 -8.44 8.18 1.41
N LYS A 50 -7.14 8.52 1.47
CA LYS A 50 -6.21 8.33 0.34
C LYS A 50 -5.90 6.87 0.10
N THR A 51 -5.66 6.10 1.15
CA THR A 51 -5.44 4.65 1.08
C THR A 51 -6.64 3.94 0.44
N LEU A 52 -7.87 4.27 0.85
CA LEU A 52 -9.08 3.69 0.25
C LEU A 52 -9.22 4.04 -1.24
N LYS A 53 -8.93 5.30 -1.60
CA LYS A 53 -8.98 5.75 -3.00
C LYS A 53 -7.95 5.03 -3.87
N LEU A 54 -6.73 4.82 -3.35
CA LEU A 54 -5.70 4.05 -4.03
C LEU A 54 -6.16 2.61 -4.29
N LEU A 55 -6.73 1.95 -3.28
CA LEU A 55 -7.26 0.59 -3.41
C LEU A 55 -8.39 0.51 -4.44
N GLU A 56 -9.32 1.47 -4.44
CA GLU A 56 -10.41 1.56 -5.42
C GLU A 56 -9.85 1.70 -6.86
N GLN A 57 -8.86 2.57 -7.06
CA GLN A 57 -8.21 2.72 -8.36
C GLN A 57 -7.54 1.43 -8.81
N HIS A 58 -6.86 0.73 -7.90
CA HIS A 58 -6.21 -0.52 -8.20
C HIS A 58 -7.21 -1.62 -8.61
N LEU A 59 -8.32 -1.75 -7.87
CA LEU A 59 -9.38 -2.70 -8.18
C LEU A 59 -10.04 -2.41 -9.52
N ASN A 60 -10.33 -1.13 -9.82
CA ASN A 60 -10.92 -0.74 -11.10
C ASN A 60 -9.99 -1.07 -12.28
N GLN A 61 -8.68 -0.85 -12.15
CA GLN A 61 -7.70 -1.22 -13.18
C GLN A 61 -7.66 -2.74 -13.43
N LEU A 62 -7.85 -3.56 -12.40
CA LEU A 62 -7.92 -5.01 -12.55
C LEU A 62 -9.21 -5.43 -13.29
N VAL A 63 -10.34 -4.82 -12.95
CA VAL A 63 -11.63 -5.06 -13.63
C VAL A 63 -11.54 -4.65 -15.11
N ASP A 64 -11.01 -3.47 -15.41
CA ASP A 64 -10.87 -2.98 -16.79
C ASP A 64 -9.94 -3.84 -17.64
N LYS A 65 -8.84 -4.35 -17.05
CA LYS A 65 -7.95 -5.31 -17.72
C LYS A 65 -8.67 -6.62 -18.05
N ASN A 66 -9.54 -7.10 -17.16
CA ASN A 66 -10.25 -8.37 -17.35
C ASN A 66 -11.42 -8.26 -18.34
N ASN A 67 -12.00 -7.07 -18.52
CA ASN A 67 -13.12 -6.83 -19.44
C ASN A 67 -12.68 -6.52 -20.88
N ASN A 68 -11.39 -6.33 -21.13
CA ASN A 68 -10.80 -6.05 -22.45
C ASN A 68 -10.06 -7.26 -23.06
N VAL A 69 -10.37 -8.49 -22.60
CA VAL A 69 -9.86 -9.76 -23.14
C VAL A 69 -10.96 -10.51 -23.86
#